data_AF-A0AAX3VT37-F1
#
_entry.id   AF-A0AAX3VT37-F1
#
_cell.length_a   1.000
_cell.length_b   1.000
_cell.length_c   1.000
_cell.angle_alpha   90.00
_cell.angle_beta   90.00
_cell.angle_gamma   90.00
#
_symmetry.space_group_name_H-M   'P 1'
#
loop_
_entity.id
_entity.type
_entity.pdbx_description
1 polymer ?
#
loop_
_entity_poly.entity_id
_entity_poly.type
_entity_poly.pdbx_seq_one_letter_code
_entity_poly.pdbx_strand_id
1 'polypeptide(L)'
;MSTSVFRGDYQISNIGKFIFSSNELIPFDFDILEKIKLETLYIDAANLSKNRGAWTSSEFLGSCDNYLIVDKITNTKRSRTSFIRTFFELNTPYYSYLTGISTLPIKSRRIIVRKSEIIDIVSPGYVPKTFWNRLECEWENEDWVLMSVGDAPKIDLDITKITQELSNSQSFGFIICYLDWSLNKKEDEQSLFSEAWITENGKASFTIDDIT
;
A
#
# COMPACT_ATOMS: atom_id res chain seq x y z
N MET A 1 -24.49 33.71 18.99
CA MET A 1 -23.24 32.98 19.31
C MET A 1 -23.34 31.58 18.73
N SER A 2 -22.28 31.19 18.03
CA SER A 2 -21.92 29.86 17.50
C SER A 2 -22.89 29.17 16.53
N THR A 3 -22.76 29.51 15.25
CA THR A 3 -23.03 28.62 14.12
C THR A 3 -21.88 27.63 13.99
N SER A 4 -22.11 26.35 14.31
CA SER A 4 -21.16 25.29 14.00
C SER A 4 -21.17 25.02 12.49
N VAL A 5 -20.18 25.59 11.82
CA VAL A 5 -19.86 25.23 10.44
C VAL A 5 -19.32 23.80 10.46
N PHE A 6 -20.14 22.84 10.02
CA PHE A 6 -19.66 21.53 9.60
C PHE A 6 -18.67 21.73 8.45
N ARG A 7 -17.37 21.70 8.77
CA ARG A 7 -16.32 21.58 7.75
C ARG A 7 -16.33 20.14 7.27
N GLY A 8 -16.88 19.95 6.08
CA GLY A 8 -16.77 18.71 5.32
C GLY A 8 -15.32 18.31 5.07
N ASP A 9 -15.16 17.00 4.92
CA ASP A 9 -14.11 16.24 4.22
C ASP A 9 -13.49 15.18 5.12
N TYR A 10 -14.05 13.96 5.07
CA TYR A 10 -13.36 12.70 4.77
C TYR A 10 -14.41 11.58 4.66
N GLN A 11 -15.21 11.61 3.59
CA GLN A 11 -15.86 10.40 3.09
C GLN A 11 -14.79 9.58 2.35
N ILE A 12 -14.25 8.57 3.01
CA ILE A 12 -13.98 7.27 2.38
C ILE A 12 -14.82 6.27 3.15
N SER A 13 -16.14 6.35 2.95
CA SER A 13 -17.09 5.37 3.44
C SER A 13 -16.87 4.05 2.68
N ASN A 14 -16.49 3.00 3.40
CA ASN A 14 -16.93 1.60 3.18
C ASN A 14 -17.05 1.08 1.73
N ILE A 15 -16.14 1.42 0.83
CA ILE A 15 -15.97 0.66 -0.42
C ILE A 15 -14.91 -0.40 -0.14
N GLY A 16 -15.29 -1.68 -0.23
CA GLY A 16 -14.36 -2.80 -0.12
C GLY A 16 -13.23 -2.62 -1.14
N LYS A 17 -11.99 -2.58 -0.66
CA LYS A 17 -10.84 -2.58 -1.55
C LYS A 17 -10.60 -4.00 -2.04
N PHE A 18 -10.09 -4.14 -3.25
CA PHE A 18 -9.68 -5.42 -3.79
C PHE A 18 -8.17 -5.41 -4.03
N ILE A 19 -7.55 -6.54 -3.75
CA ILE A 19 -6.21 -6.88 -4.21
C ILE A 19 -6.38 -7.61 -5.53
N PHE A 20 -5.64 -7.16 -6.54
CA PHE A 20 -5.51 -7.83 -7.82
C PHE A 20 -4.32 -8.78 -7.74
N SER A 21 -4.54 -10.07 -7.92
CA SER A 21 -3.50 -11.09 -7.81
C SER A 21 -3.50 -11.99 -9.04
N SER A 22 -2.61 -11.76 -10.02
CA SER A 22 -2.50 -12.48 -11.31
C SER A 22 -3.82 -12.75 -12.06
N ASN A 23 -4.63 -13.71 -11.62
CA ASN A 23 -5.93 -14.06 -12.18
C ASN A 23 -7.07 -13.97 -11.15
N GLU A 24 -6.85 -13.32 -10.01
CA GLU A 24 -7.80 -13.26 -8.90
C GLU A 24 -8.08 -11.84 -8.41
N LEU A 25 -9.32 -11.64 -7.96
CA LEU A 25 -9.75 -10.50 -7.18
C LEU A 25 -10.02 -10.94 -5.75
N ILE A 26 -9.22 -10.42 -4.82
CA ILE A 26 -9.27 -10.78 -3.41
C ILE A 26 -9.80 -9.57 -2.63
N PRO A 27 -10.92 -9.69 -1.89
CA PRO A 27 -11.33 -8.63 -0.98
C PRO A 27 -10.25 -8.33 0.06
N PHE A 28 -10.02 -7.05 0.29
CA PHE A 28 -9.10 -6.57 1.31
C PHE A 28 -9.77 -6.66 2.69
N ASP A 29 -9.80 -7.86 3.25
CA ASP A 29 -10.33 -8.17 4.58
C ASP A 29 -9.36 -9.10 5.31
N PHE A 30 -9.07 -8.83 6.58
CA PHE A 30 -8.03 -9.56 7.31
C PHE A 30 -8.23 -11.08 7.31
N ASP A 31 -9.44 -11.58 7.59
CA ASP A 31 -9.71 -13.01 7.66
C ASP A 31 -9.65 -13.68 6.29
N ILE A 32 -10.06 -12.96 5.24
CA ILE A 32 -9.89 -13.42 3.85
C ILE A 32 -8.40 -13.52 3.51
N LEU A 33 -7.62 -12.49 3.82
CA LEU A 33 -6.17 -12.47 3.55
C LEU A 33 -5.42 -13.50 4.39
N GLU A 34 -5.85 -13.76 5.62
CA GLU A 34 -5.29 -14.82 6.48
C GLU A 34 -5.58 -16.21 5.91
N LYS A 35 -6.79 -16.45 5.40
CA LYS A 35 -7.14 -17.72 4.73
C LYS A 35 -6.27 -17.96 3.49
N ILE A 36 -6.01 -16.92 2.69
CA ILE A 36 -5.20 -17.00 1.47
C ILE A 36 -3.70 -17.02 1.78
N LYS A 37 -3.27 -16.48 2.93
CA LYS A 37 -1.88 -16.37 3.36
C LYS A 37 -0.99 -15.61 2.38
N LEU A 38 -1.40 -14.41 1.97
CA LEU A 38 -0.59 -13.55 1.11
C LEU A 38 0.80 -13.30 1.73
N GLU A 39 1.88 -13.48 0.98
CA GLU A 39 3.24 -13.25 1.46
C GLU A 39 3.76 -11.84 1.13
N THR A 40 3.27 -11.27 0.04
CA THR A 40 3.66 -9.95 -0.48
C THR A 40 2.42 -9.11 -0.75
N LEU A 41 2.52 -7.80 -0.58
CA LEU A 41 1.50 -6.83 -0.97
C LEU A 41 2.16 -5.57 -1.50
N TYR A 42 1.92 -5.25 -2.77
CA TYR A 42 2.37 -4.04 -3.43
C TYR A 42 1.27 -2.99 -3.36
N ILE A 43 1.58 -1.83 -2.77
CA ILE A 43 0.64 -0.74 -2.55
C ILE A 43 1.04 0.44 -3.44
N ASP A 44 0.25 0.71 -4.47
CA ASP A 44 0.51 1.78 -5.43
C ASP A 44 -0.06 3.14 -4.99
N ALA A 45 0.78 4.16 -5.01
CA ALA A 45 0.33 5.55 -4.93
C ALA A 45 -0.13 6.02 -6.31
N ALA A 46 -1.43 5.86 -6.58
CA ALA A 46 -2.02 6.14 -7.87
C ALA A 46 -2.79 7.47 -7.93
N ASN A 47 -2.90 7.98 -9.15
CA ASN A 47 -3.88 8.97 -9.55
C ASN A 47 -4.54 8.51 -10.85
N LEU A 48 -5.63 7.77 -10.71
CA LEU A 48 -6.34 7.20 -11.85
C LEU A 48 -6.85 8.30 -12.79
N SER A 49 -7.33 9.42 -12.24
CA SER A 49 -7.80 10.58 -13.04
C SER A 49 -6.71 11.22 -13.91
N LYS A 50 -5.44 11.02 -13.56
CA LYS A 50 -4.28 11.57 -14.29
C LYS A 50 -3.45 10.50 -14.98
N ASN A 51 -3.91 9.25 -14.99
CA ASN A 51 -3.19 8.12 -15.57
C ASN A 51 -1.77 7.94 -14.97
N ARG A 52 -1.66 8.03 -13.64
CA ARG A 52 -0.39 7.90 -12.89
C ARG A 52 -0.51 6.78 -11.87
N GLY A 53 0.55 6.01 -11.71
CA GLY A 53 0.64 4.89 -10.77
C GLY A 53 1.69 3.88 -11.21
N ALA A 54 2.07 2.96 -10.32
CA ALA A 54 3.00 1.88 -10.60
C ALA A 54 2.49 0.94 -11.70
N TRP A 55 1.17 0.81 -11.86
CA TRP A 55 0.56 0.04 -12.95
C TRP A 55 0.95 0.50 -14.36
N THR A 56 1.52 1.70 -14.53
CA THR A 56 2.03 2.15 -15.83
C THR A 56 3.37 1.51 -16.20
N SER A 57 4.02 0.80 -15.26
CA SER A 57 5.29 0.11 -15.47
C SER A 57 5.02 -1.36 -15.81
N SER A 58 5.46 -1.78 -17.01
CA SER A 58 5.33 -3.16 -17.45
C SER A 58 6.20 -4.11 -16.64
N GLU A 59 7.38 -3.62 -16.25
CA GLU A 59 8.32 -4.35 -15.40
C GLU A 59 7.74 -4.56 -13.99
N PHE A 60 7.10 -3.52 -13.44
CA PHE A 60 6.41 -3.64 -12.15
C PHE A 60 5.27 -4.66 -12.21
N LEU A 61 4.41 -4.58 -13.23
CA LEU A 61 3.28 -5.50 -13.36
C LEU A 61 3.71 -6.95 -13.57
N GLY A 62 4.83 -7.19 -14.25
CA GLY A 62 5.38 -8.53 -14.46
C GLY A 62 5.87 -9.22 -13.18
N SER A 63 6.17 -8.44 -12.14
CA SER A 63 6.75 -8.94 -10.88
C SER A 63 5.86 -8.73 -9.66
N CYS A 64 4.67 -8.17 -9.85
CA CYS A 64 3.76 -7.80 -8.77
C CYS A 64 2.73 -8.93 -8.54
N ASP A 65 2.93 -9.72 -7.48
CA ASP A 65 2.01 -10.82 -7.17
C ASP A 65 0.65 -10.35 -6.68
N ASN A 66 0.63 -9.34 -5.79
CA ASN A 66 -0.56 -8.92 -5.07
C ASN A 66 -0.61 -7.41 -5.01
N TYR A 67 -1.51 -6.83 -5.80
CA TYR A 67 -1.53 -5.41 -6.10
C TYR A 67 -2.72 -4.69 -5.47
N LEU A 68 -2.46 -3.64 -4.70
CA LEU A 68 -3.45 -2.78 -4.07
C LEU A 68 -3.28 -1.33 -4.52
N ILE A 69 -4.34 -0.75 -5.09
CA ILE A 69 -4.33 0.65 -5.51
C ILE A 69 -4.78 1.56 -4.36
N VAL A 70 -3.98 2.58 -4.08
CA VAL A 70 -4.40 3.75 -3.28
C VAL A 70 -4.56 4.93 -4.23
N ASP A 71 -5.79 5.15 -4.70
CA ASP A 71 -6.11 6.23 -5.64
C ASP A 71 -6.18 7.61 -4.95
N LYS A 72 -6.23 8.66 -5.78
CA LYS A 72 -6.35 10.08 -5.42
C LYS A 72 -5.09 10.66 -4.76
N ILE A 73 -3.94 10.03 -4.98
CA ILE A 73 -2.66 10.66 -4.65
C ILE A 73 -2.41 11.82 -5.61
N THR A 74 -2.22 13.02 -5.09
CA THR A 74 -2.03 14.24 -5.87
C THR A 74 -0.62 14.78 -5.70
N ASN A 75 -0.20 15.69 -6.59
CA ASN A 75 1.08 16.39 -6.49
C ASN A 75 1.17 17.33 -5.26
N THR A 76 0.10 17.44 -4.46
CA THR A 76 0.13 18.27 -3.25
C THR A 76 1.01 17.61 -2.20
N LYS A 77 1.89 18.39 -1.56
CA LYS A 77 2.74 17.91 -0.45
C LYS A 77 1.93 17.13 0.60
N ARG A 78 0.76 17.64 0.99
CA ARG A 78 -0.15 16.99 1.96
C ARG A 78 -0.53 15.56 1.54
N SER A 79 -0.93 15.37 0.28
CA SER A 79 -1.37 14.07 -0.23
C SER A 79 -0.21 13.07 -0.30
N ARG A 80 0.94 13.49 -0.83
CA ARG A 80 2.17 12.67 -0.91
C ARG A 80 2.67 12.29 0.48
N THR A 81 2.71 13.26 1.41
CA THR A 81 3.01 13.01 2.83
C THR A 81 2.06 11.99 3.44
N SER A 82 0.75 12.09 3.18
CA SER A 82 -0.21 11.16 3.75
C SER A 82 0.08 9.72 3.34
N PHE A 83 0.42 9.48 2.07
CA PHE A 83 0.81 8.16 1.58
C PHE A 83 2.12 7.68 2.21
N ILE A 84 3.16 8.52 2.27
CA ILE A 84 4.43 8.13 2.90
C ILE A 84 4.25 7.87 4.40
N ARG A 85 3.39 8.60 5.09
CA ARG A 85 3.05 8.32 6.49
C ARG A 85 2.44 6.93 6.63
N THR A 86 1.62 6.49 5.68
CA THR A 86 1.14 5.10 5.64
C THR A 86 2.30 4.13 5.70
N PHE A 87 3.40 4.32 4.96
CA PHE A 87 4.58 3.44 5.05
C PHE A 87 5.14 3.29 6.47
N PHE A 88 5.23 4.37 7.26
CA PHE A 88 5.81 4.32 8.61
C PHE A 88 4.81 3.91 9.70
N GLU A 89 3.59 4.42 9.59
CA GLU A 89 2.60 4.41 10.66
C GLU A 89 1.65 3.20 10.62
N LEU A 90 1.93 2.20 9.75
CA LEU A 90 1.15 0.94 9.71
C LEU A 90 1.01 0.29 11.09
N ASN A 91 2.00 0.41 11.98
CA ASN A 91 1.94 -0.23 13.29
C ASN A 91 1.34 0.66 14.40
N THR A 92 0.75 1.81 14.05
CA THR A 92 0.17 2.72 15.05
C THR A 92 -1.34 2.51 15.18
N PRO A 93 -1.89 2.32 16.40
CA PRO A 93 -3.32 2.07 16.63
C PRO A 93 -4.25 3.16 16.06
N TYR A 94 -3.74 4.39 15.91
CA TYR A 94 -4.54 5.50 15.39
C TYR A 94 -4.69 5.47 13.85
N TYR A 95 -3.78 4.85 13.10
CA TYR A 95 -3.92 4.77 11.64
C TYR A 95 -4.50 3.42 11.19
N SER A 96 -4.75 2.52 12.15
CA SER A 96 -5.14 1.16 11.83
C SER A 96 -6.55 1.03 11.29
N TYR A 97 -7.47 1.83 11.83
CA TYR A 97 -8.87 1.86 11.38
C TYR A 97 -9.06 2.47 9.98
N LEU A 98 -8.08 3.23 9.46
CA LEU A 98 -8.22 3.97 8.21
C LEU A 98 -7.83 3.17 6.96
N THR A 99 -6.96 2.17 7.11
CA THR A 99 -6.38 1.48 5.95
C THR A 99 -6.54 -0.03 5.98
N GLY A 100 -6.72 -0.66 7.15
CA GLY A 100 -6.70 -2.11 7.33
C GLY A 100 -5.32 -2.75 7.10
N ILE A 101 -4.42 -2.11 6.34
CA ILE A 101 -3.05 -2.59 6.08
C ILE A 101 -2.25 -2.75 7.37
N SER A 102 -2.48 -1.87 8.34
CA SER A 102 -1.91 -1.92 9.68
C SER A 102 -2.17 -3.17 10.49
N THR A 103 -3.26 -3.89 10.20
CA THR A 103 -3.63 -5.11 10.95
C THR A 103 -2.90 -6.32 10.40
N LEU A 104 -2.32 -6.20 9.20
CA LEU A 104 -1.58 -7.29 8.58
C LEU A 104 -0.29 -7.57 9.36
N PRO A 105 0.14 -8.85 9.41
CA PRO A 105 1.34 -9.23 10.14
C PRO A 105 2.60 -8.90 9.31
N ILE A 106 2.89 -7.61 9.16
CA ILE A 106 3.99 -7.11 8.34
C ILE A 106 5.32 -7.31 9.07
N LYS A 107 6.20 -8.16 8.54
CA LYS A 107 7.56 -8.36 9.07
C LYS A 107 8.58 -7.35 8.55
N SER A 108 8.39 -6.88 7.32
CA SER A 108 9.29 -5.92 6.69
C SER A 108 8.60 -5.17 5.55
N ARG A 109 9.17 -4.02 5.18
CA ARG A 109 8.60 -3.14 4.16
C ARG A 109 9.70 -2.53 3.29
N ARG A 110 9.34 -2.24 2.05
CA ARG A 110 10.11 -1.39 1.12
C ARG A 110 9.27 -0.23 0.64
N ILE A 111 9.93 0.88 0.32
CA ILE A 111 9.31 2.01 -0.37
C ILE A 111 10.22 2.46 -1.50
N ILE A 112 9.63 2.61 -2.69
CA ILE A 112 10.26 3.27 -3.83
C ILE A 112 9.60 4.64 -3.98
N VAL A 113 10.42 5.68 -3.96
CA VAL A 113 9.96 7.06 -3.90
C VAL A 113 11.03 7.98 -4.49
N ARG A 114 10.61 9.10 -5.08
CA ARG A 114 11.54 10.10 -5.59
C ARG A 114 12.29 10.79 -4.45
N LYS A 115 13.57 11.08 -4.64
CA LYS A 115 14.41 11.79 -3.66
C LYS A 115 13.88 13.17 -3.30
N SER A 116 13.32 13.89 -4.29
CA SER A 116 12.69 15.20 -4.07
C SER A 116 11.54 15.14 -3.06
N GLU A 117 10.79 14.04 -3.02
CA GLU A 117 9.70 13.84 -2.07
C GLU A 117 10.22 13.68 -0.64
N ILE A 118 11.34 13.00 -0.47
CA ILE A 118 11.95 12.80 0.85
C ILE A 118 12.38 14.15 1.42
N ILE A 119 13.07 14.96 0.64
CA ILE A 119 13.50 16.31 1.08
C ILE A 119 12.29 17.15 1.47
N ASP A 120 11.24 17.13 0.63
CA ASP A 120 9.99 17.86 0.86
C ASP A 120 9.26 17.38 2.12
N ILE A 121 9.29 16.08 2.43
CA ILE A 121 8.47 15.44 3.46
C ILE A 121 9.20 15.32 4.81
N VAL A 122 10.53 15.24 4.81
CA VAL A 122 11.40 15.11 6.00
C VAL A 122 11.60 16.43 6.76
N SER A 123 11.34 17.59 6.14
CA SER A 123 11.58 18.92 6.76
C SER A 123 10.29 19.75 6.97
N PRO A 124 10.16 20.45 8.12
CA PRO A 124 10.11 19.95 9.49
C PRO A 124 8.64 19.69 9.92
N GLY A 125 8.29 18.45 10.28
CA GLY A 125 7.08 18.16 11.08
C GLY A 125 6.09 17.15 10.53
N TYR A 126 6.25 16.67 9.29
CA TYR A 126 5.27 15.75 8.68
C TYR A 126 5.59 14.27 8.92
N VAL A 127 6.86 13.87 8.84
CA VAL A 127 7.36 12.57 9.29
C VAL A 127 8.64 12.80 10.09
N PRO A 128 8.73 12.38 11.36
CA PRO A 128 9.94 12.53 12.16
C PRO A 128 11.18 11.95 11.46
N LYS A 129 12.29 12.69 11.45
CA LYS A 129 13.59 12.23 10.91
C LYS A 129 14.04 10.89 11.47
N THR A 130 13.67 10.60 12.72
CA THR A 130 13.96 9.34 13.41
C THR A 130 13.37 8.11 12.72
N PHE A 131 12.26 8.25 11.98
CA PHE A 131 11.72 7.14 11.19
C PHE A 131 12.56 6.86 9.94
N TRP A 132 13.00 7.91 9.24
CA TRP A 132 13.84 7.79 8.06
C TRP A 132 15.23 7.24 8.38
N ASN A 133 15.80 7.64 9.51
CA ASN A 133 17.09 7.13 9.97
C ASN A 133 17.08 5.63 10.30
N ARG A 134 15.90 4.99 10.39
CA ARG A 134 15.77 3.54 10.60
C ARG A 134 15.72 2.76 9.29
N LEU A 135 15.68 3.46 8.16
CA LEU A 135 15.61 2.81 6.86
C LEU A 135 17.00 2.46 6.35
N GLU A 136 17.10 1.29 5.73
CA GLU A 136 18.26 0.92 4.94
C GLU A 136 18.04 1.39 3.50
N CYS A 137 19.05 2.06 2.93
CA CYS A 137 19.05 2.40 1.51
C CYS A 137 19.60 1.21 0.74
N GLU A 138 18.73 0.51 -0.01
CA GLU A 138 19.12 -0.67 -0.78
C GLU A 138 19.59 -0.32 -2.19
N TRP A 139 19.03 0.76 -2.76
CA TRP A 139 19.37 1.22 -4.10
C TRP A 139 18.99 2.69 -4.25
N GLU A 140 19.79 3.46 -5.00
CA GLU A 140 19.46 4.82 -5.39
C GLU A 140 20.05 5.19 -6.75
N ASN A 141 19.40 6.14 -7.41
CA ASN A 141 19.98 6.91 -8.51
C ASN A 141 19.83 8.41 -8.24
N GLU A 142 19.89 9.25 -9.28
CA GLU A 142 19.76 10.70 -9.15
C GLU A 142 18.36 11.12 -8.67
N ASP A 143 17.31 10.44 -9.12
CA ASP A 143 15.91 10.84 -8.94
C ASP A 143 15.14 10.01 -7.92
N TRP A 144 15.50 8.74 -7.75
CA TRP A 144 14.76 7.72 -7.04
C TRP A 144 15.62 7.03 -5.99
N VAL A 145 14.96 6.54 -4.96
CA VAL A 145 15.56 5.70 -3.94
C VAL A 145 14.60 4.58 -3.55
N LEU A 146 15.18 3.42 -3.30
CA LEU A 146 14.56 2.28 -2.67
C LEU A 146 15.09 2.16 -1.25
N MET A 147 14.18 2.21 -0.29
CA MET A 147 14.50 2.06 1.12
C MET A 147 13.69 0.95 1.75
N SER A 148 14.25 0.29 2.77
CA SER A 148 13.58 -0.78 3.50
C SER A 148 13.64 -0.61 5.01
N VAL A 149 12.79 -1.36 5.70
CA VAL A 149 12.77 -1.50 7.16
C VAL A 149 12.36 -2.91 7.55
N GLY A 150 13.02 -3.44 8.58
CA GLY A 150 12.85 -4.82 9.02
C GLY A 150 13.67 -5.79 8.16
N ASP A 151 13.41 -7.08 8.32
CA ASP A 151 14.11 -8.15 7.59
C ASP A 151 13.48 -8.35 6.20
N ALA A 152 13.82 -7.47 5.26
CA ALA A 152 13.28 -7.50 3.90
C ALA A 152 14.00 -8.59 3.07
N PRO A 153 13.28 -9.53 2.43
CA PRO A 153 13.91 -10.59 1.62
C PRO A 153 14.70 -9.98 0.47
N LYS A 154 15.63 -10.71 -0.16
CA LYS A 154 16.36 -10.17 -1.32
C LYS A 154 15.38 -9.71 -2.40
N ILE A 155 15.61 -8.52 -2.95
CA ILE A 155 14.80 -7.99 -4.03
C ILE A 155 15.20 -8.61 -5.36
N ASP A 156 14.21 -9.06 -6.14
CA ASP A 156 14.37 -9.60 -7.48
C ASP A 156 13.52 -8.80 -8.46
N LEU A 157 13.87 -7.52 -8.61
CA LEU A 157 13.17 -6.56 -9.47
C LEU A 157 14.21 -5.75 -10.25
N ASP A 158 13.94 -5.45 -11.53
CA ASP A 158 14.72 -4.45 -12.27
C ASP A 158 14.29 -3.03 -11.85
N ILE A 159 14.82 -2.60 -10.70
CA ILE A 159 14.53 -1.28 -10.11
C ILE A 159 14.90 -0.14 -11.06
N THR A 160 15.94 -0.31 -11.87
CA THR A 160 16.36 0.71 -12.83
C THR A 160 15.30 0.90 -13.91
N LYS A 161 14.82 -0.19 -14.51
CA LYS A 161 13.78 -0.14 -15.52
C LYS A 161 12.44 0.34 -14.95
N ILE A 162 12.04 -0.16 -13.78
CA ILE A 162 10.82 0.28 -13.08
C ILE A 162 10.86 1.80 -12.88
N THR A 163 11.92 2.34 -12.27
CA THR A 163 12.01 3.78 -11.97
C THR A 163 12.07 4.65 -13.23
N GLN A 164 12.65 4.15 -14.33
CA GLN A 164 12.59 4.81 -15.63
C GLN A 164 11.15 4.90 -16.17
N GLU A 165 10.40 3.79 -16.12
CA GLU A 165 8.99 3.74 -16.55
C GLU A 165 8.10 4.64 -15.67
N LEU A 166 8.31 4.61 -14.34
CA LEU A 166 7.61 5.50 -13.40
C LEU A 166 7.95 6.97 -13.63
N SER A 167 9.19 7.27 -14.02
CA SER A 167 9.59 8.63 -14.38
C SER A 167 8.81 9.15 -15.58
N ASN A 168 8.68 8.32 -16.63
CA ASN A 168 7.97 8.66 -17.86
C ASN A 168 6.49 8.95 -17.63
N SER A 169 5.84 8.21 -16.72
CA SER A 169 4.42 8.39 -16.38
C SER A 169 4.17 9.40 -15.25
N GLN A 170 5.22 10.02 -14.71
CA GLN A 170 5.14 10.91 -13.54
C GLN A 170 4.47 10.24 -12.32
N SER A 171 4.68 8.93 -12.16
CA SER A 171 4.20 8.17 -11.00
C SER A 171 4.92 8.58 -9.72
N PHE A 172 4.25 8.36 -8.58
CA PHE A 172 4.74 8.80 -7.26
C PHE A 172 5.66 7.77 -6.59
N GLY A 173 5.48 6.48 -6.90
CA GLY A 173 6.16 5.38 -6.26
C GLY A 173 5.17 4.39 -5.65
N PHE A 174 5.70 3.43 -4.89
CA PHE A 174 4.89 2.38 -4.27
C PHE A 174 5.58 1.81 -3.03
N ILE A 175 4.81 1.06 -2.24
CA ILE A 175 5.28 0.34 -1.05
C ILE A 175 5.18 -1.16 -1.33
N ILE A 176 6.14 -1.94 -0.83
CA ILE A 176 6.04 -3.39 -0.76
C ILE A 176 5.96 -3.78 0.71
N CYS A 177 4.94 -4.52 1.09
CA CYS A 177 4.81 -5.13 2.41
C CYS A 177 5.11 -6.62 2.29
N TYR A 178 5.96 -7.13 3.18
CA TYR A 178 6.23 -8.56 3.34
C TYR A 178 5.52 -9.05 4.60
N LEU A 179 4.65 -10.02 4.43
CA LEU A 179 3.77 -10.55 5.46
C LEU A 179 4.32 -11.85 6.03
N ASP A 180 4.11 -12.06 7.32
CA ASP A 180 4.44 -13.30 8.02
C ASP A 180 3.31 -13.69 8.97
N TRP A 181 2.41 -14.53 8.47
CA TRP A 181 1.25 -14.99 9.21
C TRP A 181 1.59 -15.82 10.46
N SER A 182 2.84 -16.26 10.63
CA SER A 182 3.28 -16.89 11.89
C SER A 182 3.37 -15.92 13.06
N LEU A 183 3.46 -14.60 12.78
CA LEU A 183 3.46 -13.55 13.78
C LEU A 183 2.06 -13.20 14.30
N ASN A 184 1.00 -13.76 13.67
CA ASN A 184 -0.36 -13.43 14.05
C ASN A 184 -0.71 -14.00 15.43
N LYS A 185 -1.21 -13.15 16.32
CA LYS A 185 -1.81 -13.54 17.59
C LYS A 185 -3.31 -13.46 17.42
N LYS A 186 -3.89 -14.60 17.06
CA LYS A 186 -5.30 -14.75 16.70
C LYS A 186 -6.25 -14.12 17.74
N GLU A 187 -7.24 -13.37 17.26
CA GLU A 187 -8.55 -13.26 17.93
C GLU A 187 -9.49 -14.24 17.21
N ASP A 188 -10.33 -14.98 17.95
CA ASP A 188 -11.03 -16.16 17.42
C ASP A 188 -12.30 -15.85 16.60
N GLU A 189 -12.70 -14.57 16.47
CA GLU A 189 -13.94 -14.19 15.79
C GLU A 189 -13.67 -13.70 14.35
N GLN A 190 -14.21 -14.43 13.38
CA GLN A 190 -14.20 -14.07 11.96
C GLN A 190 -15.02 -12.78 11.73
N SER A 191 -14.55 -11.91 10.83
CA SER A 191 -15.27 -10.71 10.44
C SER A 191 -16.60 -11.02 9.76
N LEU A 192 -17.63 -10.23 10.07
CA LEU A 192 -18.95 -10.32 9.44
C LEU A 192 -18.87 -10.18 7.91
N PHE A 193 -17.92 -9.38 7.41
CA PHE A 193 -17.72 -9.23 5.98
C PHE A 193 -17.17 -10.51 5.36
N SER A 194 -16.14 -11.13 5.97
CA SER A 194 -15.57 -12.39 5.52
C SER A 194 -16.61 -13.51 5.50
N GLU A 195 -17.43 -13.59 6.56
CA GLU A 195 -18.52 -14.56 6.65
C GLU A 195 -19.56 -14.37 5.53
N ALA A 196 -20.07 -13.15 5.37
CA ALA A 196 -21.04 -12.84 4.32
C ALA A 196 -20.47 -13.09 2.92
N TRP A 197 -19.22 -12.66 2.67
CA TRP A 197 -18.56 -12.84 1.39
C TRP A 197 -18.45 -14.31 1.00
N ILE A 198 -17.96 -15.15 1.91
CA ILE A 198 -17.78 -16.58 1.65
C ILE A 198 -19.13 -17.28 1.53
N THR A 199 -20.12 -16.87 2.32
CA THR A 199 -21.48 -17.44 2.25
C THR A 199 -22.12 -17.19 0.87
N GLU A 200 -22.04 -15.97 0.37
CA GLU A 200 -22.66 -15.59 -0.91
C GLU A 200 -21.88 -16.12 -2.12
N ASN A 201 -20.55 -16.19 -2.05
CA ASN A 201 -19.70 -16.51 -3.20
C ASN A 201 -19.12 -17.93 -3.18
N GLY A 202 -19.18 -18.62 -2.04
CA GLY A 202 -18.62 -19.96 -1.84
C GLY A 202 -17.08 -20.03 -1.76
N LYS A 203 -16.38 -18.90 -1.92
CA LYS A 203 -14.91 -18.82 -1.98
C LYS A 203 -14.38 -17.49 -1.47
N ALA A 204 -13.09 -17.48 -1.11
CA ALA A 204 -12.40 -16.32 -0.54
C ALA A 204 -11.91 -15.29 -1.59
N SER A 205 -11.69 -15.73 -2.83
CA SER A 205 -11.28 -14.90 -3.96
C SER A 205 -12.10 -15.24 -5.21
N PHE A 206 -12.22 -14.29 -6.15
CA PHE A 206 -12.79 -14.56 -7.46
C PHE A 206 -11.69 -14.80 -8.46
N THR A 207 -11.78 -15.87 -9.26
CA THR A 207 -10.96 -15.99 -10.46
C THR A 207 -11.60 -15.12 -11.55
N ILE A 208 -10.80 -14.37 -12.30
CA ILE A 208 -11.31 -13.48 -13.35
C ILE A 208 -12.01 -14.28 -14.46
N ASP A 209 -11.60 -15.53 -14.69
CA ASP A 209 -12.26 -16.47 -15.60
C ASP A 209 -13.69 -16.83 -15.18
N ASP A 210 -14.07 -16.64 -13.92
CA ASP A 210 -15.45 -16.85 -13.45
C ASP A 210 -16.39 -15.68 -13.80
N ILE A 211 -15.85 -14.58 -14.34
CA ILE A 211 -16.57 -13.33 -14.64
C ILE A 211 -16.98 -13.29 -16.12
N THR A 212 -16.48 -14.21 -16.95
CA THR A 212 -16.80 -14.35 -18.39
C THR A 212 -17.77 -15.48 -18.67
#